data_AF-A0A7C4HBE1-F1
#
_entry.id   AF-A0A7C4HBE1-F1
#
_cell.length_a   1.000
_cell.length_b   1.000
_cell.length_c   1.000
_cell.angle_alpha   90.00
_cell.angle_beta   90.00
_cell.angle_gamma   90.00
#
_symmetry.space_group_name_H-M   'P 1'
#
loop_
_entity.id
_entity.type
_entity.pdbx_description
1 polymer ?
#
loop_
_entity_poly.entity_id
_entity_poly.type
_entity_poly.pdbx_seq_one_letter_code
_entity_poly.pdbx_strand_id
1 'polypeptide(L)'
;MSVFDPAKKKVILVNTPPEKQNSPCLSDDEVLELAKCGKQIEKHYGCPQDVEWAIDLDLPFPENVFILQSRPETVWSQRKKEAIFRNKSINDLIWESVFKRC
;
A
#
# COMPACT_ATOMS: atom_id res chain seq x y z
N MET A 1 20.99 4.67 1.45
CA MET A 1 20.49 4.29 0.12
C MET A 1 21.43 3.29 -0.56
N SER A 2 20.93 2.55 -1.55
CA SER A 2 21.72 1.61 -2.35
C SER A 2 22.09 2.27 -3.69
N VAL A 3 23.36 2.21 -4.08
CA VAL A 3 23.86 2.77 -5.35
C VAL A 3 24.61 1.69 -6.11
N PHE A 4 24.40 1.59 -7.42
CA PHE A 4 25.17 0.69 -8.26
C PHE A 4 26.56 1.29 -8.57
N ASP A 5 27.62 0.59 -8.17
CA ASP A 5 29.00 0.91 -8.53
C ASP A 5 29.34 0.23 -9.86
N PRO A 6 29.44 0.96 -10.99
CA PRO A 6 29.70 0.37 -12.30
C PRO A 6 31.10 -0.24 -12.41
N ALA A 7 32.09 0.26 -11.66
CA ALA A 7 33.45 -0.27 -11.69
C ALA A 7 33.53 -1.62 -11.00
N LYS A 8 32.78 -1.80 -9.89
CA LYS A 8 32.73 -3.06 -9.14
C LYS A 8 31.62 -4.00 -9.60
N LYS A 9 30.71 -3.52 -10.47
CA LYS A 9 29.47 -4.21 -10.89
C LYS A 9 28.65 -4.72 -9.71
N LYS A 10 28.57 -3.91 -8.65
CA LYS A 10 27.92 -4.30 -7.39
C LYS A 10 27.11 -3.14 -6.84
N VAL A 11 26.04 -3.48 -6.12
CA VAL A 11 25.31 -2.52 -5.31
C VAL A 11 26.08 -2.29 -4.00
N ILE A 12 26.33 -1.02 -3.68
CA ILE A 12 26.97 -0.59 -2.43
C ILE A 12 25.97 0.22 -1.60
N LEU A 13 26.14 0.15 -0.27
CA LEU A 13 25.38 0.96 0.66
C LEU A 13 26.08 2.29 0.88
N VAL A 14 25.35 3.38 0.73
CA VAL A 14 25.82 4.74 1.01
C VAL A 14 24.82 5.46 1.91
N ASN A 15 25.30 6.44 2.67
CA ASN A 15 24.44 7.22 3.54
C ASN A 15 23.44 8.03 2.71
N THR A 16 22.20 8.11 3.19
CA THR A 16 21.19 8.99 2.59
C THR A 16 21.54 10.44 2.93
N PRO A 17 21.59 11.37 1.96
CA PRO A 17 21.88 12.77 2.24
C PRO A 17 20.90 13.36 3.26
N PRO A 18 21.36 14.20 4.21
CA PRO A 18 20.52 14.72 5.30
C PRO A 18 19.21 15.36 4.82
N GLU A 19 19.25 16.09 3.70
CA GLU A 19 18.08 16.74 3.11
C GLU A 19 17.00 15.75 2.64
N LYS A 20 17.39 14.53 2.24
CA LYS A 20 16.46 13.49 1.76
C LYS A 20 15.91 12.60 2.88
N GLN A 21 16.49 12.67 4.08
CA GLN A 21 16.09 11.78 5.19
C GLN A 21 14.69 12.12 5.73
N ASN A 22 14.32 13.40 5.68
CA ASN A 22 13.05 13.91 6.20
C ASN A 22 12.06 14.32 5.10
N SER A 23 12.39 14.08 3.83
CA SER A 23 11.50 14.34 2.70
C SER A 23 10.80 13.07 2.26
N PRO A 24 9.53 13.14 1.79
CA PRO A 24 8.89 12.04 1.09
C PRO A 24 9.76 11.53 -0.07
N CYS A 25 9.81 10.21 -0.25
CA CYS A 25 10.53 9.60 -1.38
C CYS A 25 9.72 9.59 -2.68
N LEU A 26 8.45 9.99 -2.62
CA LEU A 26 7.50 10.03 -3.72
C LEU A 26 6.76 11.37 -3.71
N SER A 27 6.40 11.84 -4.89
CA SER A 27 5.41 12.89 -5.09
C SER A 27 3.97 12.36 -4.95
N ASP A 28 3.01 13.25 -4.72
CA ASP A 28 1.60 12.88 -4.61
C ASP A 28 1.07 12.21 -5.89
N ASP A 29 1.52 12.66 -7.06
CA ASP A 29 1.13 12.08 -8.35
C ASP A 29 1.65 10.64 -8.53
N GLU A 30 2.90 10.38 -8.13
CA GLU A 30 3.48 9.03 -8.13
C GLU A 30 2.75 8.10 -7.15
N VAL A 31 2.37 8.59 -5.97
CA VAL A 31 1.56 7.82 -5.01
C VAL A 31 0.21 7.45 -5.60
N LEU A 32 -0.46 8.40 -6.26
CA LEU A 32 -1.76 8.14 -6.90
C LEU A 32 -1.63 7.14 -8.04
N GLU A 33 -0.56 7.21 -8.85
CA GLU A 33 -0.35 6.28 -9.95
C GLU A 33 -0.04 4.86 -9.45
N LEU A 34 0.84 4.73 -8.45
CA LEU A 34 1.10 3.44 -7.81
C LEU A 34 -0.17 2.84 -7.19
N ALA A 35 -1.03 3.66 -6.58
CA ALA A 35 -2.31 3.20 -6.04
C ALA A 35 -3.26 2.69 -7.14
N LYS A 36 -3.32 3.36 -8.29
CA LYS A 36 -4.09 2.88 -9.46
C LYS A 36 -3.54 1.55 -9.96
N CYS A 37 -2.21 1.43 -10.13
CA CYS A 37 -1.57 0.17 -10.53
C CYS A 37 -1.91 -0.95 -9.56
N GLY A 38 -1.77 -0.72 -8.24
CA GLY A 38 -2.10 -1.69 -7.20
C GLY A 38 -3.55 -2.17 -7.27
N LYS A 39 -4.50 -1.25 -7.51
CA LYS A 39 -5.93 -1.61 -7.69
C LYS A 39 -6.21 -2.42 -8.95
N GLN A 40 -5.52 -2.13 -10.05
CA GLN A 40 -5.63 -2.91 -11.27
C GLN A 40 -5.08 -4.33 -11.08
N ILE A 41 -3.93 -4.45 -10.40
CA ILE A 41 -3.29 -5.72 -10.08
C ILE A 41 -4.17 -6.56 -9.15
N GLU A 42 -4.69 -5.98 -8.06
CA GLU A 42 -5.63 -6.65 -7.14
C GLU A 42 -6.87 -7.15 -7.89
N LYS A 43 -7.44 -6.32 -8.78
CA LYS A 43 -8.60 -6.71 -9.60
C LYS A 43 -8.26 -7.85 -10.56
N HIS A 44 -7.06 -7.86 -11.14
CA HIS A 44 -6.62 -8.89 -12.07
C HIS A 44 -6.48 -10.26 -11.40
N TYR A 45 -5.89 -10.30 -10.20
CA TYR A 45 -5.67 -11.55 -9.46
C TYR A 45 -6.85 -11.96 -8.55
N GLY A 46 -7.78 -11.05 -8.27
CA GLY A 46 -8.96 -11.31 -7.45
C GLY A 46 -8.69 -11.43 -5.95
N CYS A 47 -7.48 -11.12 -5.49
CA CYS A 47 -7.11 -11.08 -4.08
C CYS A 47 -6.04 -10.00 -3.82
N PRO A 48 -5.91 -9.53 -2.56
CA PRO A 48 -4.87 -8.57 -2.20
C PRO A 48 -3.48 -9.07 -2.62
N GLN A 49 -2.70 -8.19 -3.21
CA GLN A 49 -1.34 -8.48 -3.67
C GLN A 49 -0.32 -7.66 -2.88
N ASP A 50 0.82 -8.27 -2.63
CA ASP A 50 2.07 -7.61 -2.25
C ASP A 50 2.87 -7.36 -3.54
N VAL A 51 3.22 -6.10 -3.79
CA VAL A 51 3.72 -5.62 -5.09
C VAL A 51 5.05 -4.89 -4.90
N GLU A 52 6.08 -5.35 -5.60
CA GLU A 52 7.36 -4.65 -5.74
C GLU A 52 7.31 -3.76 -6.98
N TRP A 53 7.75 -2.51 -6.84
CA TRP A 53 7.72 -1.48 -7.88
C TRP A 53 9.02 -0.68 -7.91
N ALA A 54 9.25 0.03 -9.01
CA ALA A 54 10.35 0.97 -9.16
C ALA A 54 9.89 2.20 -9.94
N ILE A 55 10.58 3.33 -9.71
CA ILE A 55 10.43 4.55 -10.50
C ILE A 55 11.76 4.85 -11.18
N ASP A 56 11.73 5.00 -12.50
CA ASP A 56 12.89 5.38 -13.30
C ASP A 56 12.97 6.91 -13.45
N LEU A 57 13.97 7.54 -12.84
CA LEU A 57 14.11 8.99 -12.88
C LEU A 57 14.50 9.54 -14.26
N ASP A 58 14.95 8.69 -15.18
CA ASP A 58 15.34 9.09 -16.53
C ASP A 58 14.15 9.13 -17.51
N LEU A 59 12.98 8.61 -17.10
CA LEU A 59 11.76 8.59 -17.90
C LEU A 59 10.73 9.61 -17.40
N PRO A 60 9.89 10.16 -18.30
CA PRO A 60 8.83 11.07 -17.89
C PRO A 60 7.72 10.32 -17.14
N PHE A 61 7.14 10.96 -16.14
CA PHE A 61 5.90 10.49 -15.53
C PHE A 61 4.73 10.57 -16.56
N PRO A 62 3.84 9.56 -16.64
CA PRO A 62 3.76 8.35 -15.79
C PRO A 62 4.51 7.12 -16.30
N GLU A 63 5.21 7.21 -17.44
CA GLU A 63 5.90 6.08 -18.07
C GLU A 63 7.09 5.55 -17.26
N ASN A 64 7.50 6.29 -16.25
CA ASN A 64 8.56 5.92 -15.33
C ASN A 64 8.16 4.92 -14.23
N VAL A 65 6.89 4.57 -14.10
CA VAL A 65 6.42 3.65 -13.05
C VAL A 65 6.44 2.21 -13.55
N PHE A 66 7.24 1.36 -12.90
CA PHE A 66 7.39 -0.05 -13.26
C PHE A 66 6.95 -0.98 -12.14
N ILE A 67 6.23 -2.03 -12.51
CA ILE A 67 5.88 -3.15 -11.62
C ILE A 67 6.89 -4.28 -11.85
N LEU A 68 7.57 -4.70 -10.79
CA LEU A 68 8.63 -5.70 -10.85
C LEU A 68 8.10 -7.09 -10.49
N GLN A 69 7.36 -7.19 -9.38
CA GLN A 69 6.89 -8.45 -8.81
C GLN A 69 5.50 -8.24 -8.20
N SER A 70 4.60 -9.22 -8.35
CA SER A 70 3.30 -9.27 -7.65
C SER A 70 3.08 -10.67 -7.10
N ARG A 71 2.78 -10.79 -5.80
CA ARG A 71 2.45 -12.06 -5.14
C ARG A 71 1.19 -11.91 -4.28
N PRO A 72 0.34 -12.95 -4.16
CA PRO A 72 -0.76 -12.92 -3.22
C PRO A 72 -0.28 -12.61 -1.80
N GLU A 73 -0.99 -11.73 -1.12
CA GLU A 73 -0.77 -11.42 0.28
C GLU A 73 -1.19 -12.63 1.14
N THR A 74 -0.28 -13.16 1.97
CA THR A 74 -0.49 -14.41 2.71
C THR A 74 -0.50 -14.26 4.24
N VAL A 75 -0.16 -13.09 4.77
CA VAL A 75 0.01 -12.84 6.21
C VAL A 75 -1.31 -12.35 6.84
N TRP A 76 -2.09 -11.52 6.15
CA TRP A 76 -3.35 -10.96 6.65
C TRP A 76 -4.58 -11.78 6.25
N SER A 77 -4.51 -12.56 5.17
CA SER A 77 -5.58 -13.49 4.78
C SER A 77 -5.91 -14.57 5.82
N GLN A 78 -5.01 -14.83 6.77
CA GLN A 78 -5.21 -15.79 7.87
C GLN A 78 -5.78 -15.17 9.16
N ARG A 79 -5.83 -13.83 9.29
CA ARG A 79 -6.49 -13.22 10.44
C ARG A 79 -7.99 -13.48 10.32
N LYS A 80 -8.52 -14.34 11.21
CA LYS A 80 -9.97 -14.42 11.44
C LYS A 80 -10.48 -13.00 11.62
N LYS A 81 -11.39 -12.57 10.73
CA LYS A 81 -12.26 -11.43 11.02
C LYS A 81 -13.02 -11.82 12.27
N GLU A 82 -12.59 -11.34 13.43
CA GLU A 82 -13.49 -11.33 14.57
C GLU A 82 -14.71 -10.53 14.13
N ALA A 83 -15.86 -11.19 14.12
CA ALA A 83 -17.11 -10.49 13.91
C ALA A 83 -17.17 -9.41 14.99
N ILE A 84 -17.09 -8.15 14.59
CA ILE A 84 -17.48 -7.03 15.45
C ILE A 84 -19.01 -7.09 15.52
N PHE A 85 -19.54 -8.14 16.14
CA PHE A 85 -20.86 -8.09 16.71
C PHE A 85 -20.67 -7.26 17.98
N ARG A 86 -20.81 -5.94 17.83
CA ARG A 86 -21.10 -5.07 18.97
C ARG A 86 -22.29 -5.72 19.67
N ASN A 87 -22.07 -6.21 20.89
CA ASN A 87 -23.09 -6.74 21.78
C ASN A 87 -24.15 -5.67 22.06
N LYS A 88 -25.07 -5.47 21.14
CA LYS A 88 -26.38 -4.90 21.43
C LYS A 88 -27.35 -6.04 21.27
N SER A 89 -27.97 -6.41 22.37
CA SER A 89 -29.10 -7.32 22.36
C SER A 89 -30.18 -6.77 21.43
N ILE A 90 -30.97 -7.63 20.81
CA ILE A 90 -32.17 -7.21 20.06
C ILE A 90 -33.05 -6.31 20.95
N ASN A 91 -33.06 -6.55 22.26
CA ASN A 91 -33.74 -5.68 23.22
C ASN A 91 -33.13 -4.27 23.27
N ASP A 92 -31.81 -4.12 23.20
CA ASP A 92 -31.15 -2.80 23.22
C ASP A 92 -31.50 -1.97 21.98
N LEU A 93 -31.62 -2.62 20.82
CA LEU A 93 -32.01 -1.97 19.57
C LEU A 93 -33.50 -1.57 19.56
N ILE A 94 -34.37 -2.38 20.17
CA ILE A 94 -35.79 -2.06 20.31
C ILE A 94 -35.98 -0.87 21.27
N TRP A 95 -35.30 -0.86 22.43
CA TRP A 95 -35.37 0.25 23.39
C TRP A 95 -34.90 1.59 22.80
N GLU A 96 -33.79 1.61 22.04
CA GLU A 96 -33.31 2.83 21.35
C GLU A 96 -34.28 3.33 20.27
N SER A 97 -35.06 2.46 19.64
CA SER A 97 -36.03 2.85 18.61
C SER A 97 -37.36 3.38 19.16
N VAL A 98 -37.76 2.90 20.35
CA VAL A 98 -39.07 3.20 20.96
C VAL A 98 -39.02 4.49 21.78
N PHE A 99 -37.92 4.78 22.49
CA PHE A 99 -37.87 5.89 23.46
C PHE A 99 -37.20 7.18 22.96
N LYS A 100 -36.63 7.21 21.75
CA LYS A 100 -35.97 8.41 21.18
C LYS A 100 -36.90 9.33 20.39
N ARG A 101 -38.21 9.19 20.58
CA ARG A 101 -39.25 9.96 19.87
C ARG A 101 -40.10 10.86 20.77
N CYS A 102 -39.55 11.25 21.92
CA CYS A 102 -40.01 12.40 22.71
C CYS A 102 -39.04 13.57 22.49
#